data_AF-A0A6P0Z0X0-F1
#
_entry.id   AF-A0A6P0Z0X0-F1
#
_cell.length_a   1.000
_cell.length_b   1.000
_cell.length_c   1.000
_cell.angle_alpha   90.00
_cell.angle_beta   90.00
_cell.angle_gamma   90.00
#
_symmetry.space_group_name_H-M   'P 1'
#
loop_
_entity.id
_entity.type
_entity.pdbx_description
1 polymer ?
#
loop_
_entity_poly.entity_id
_entity_poly.type
_entity_poly.pdbx_seq_one_letter_code
_entity_poly.pdbx_strand_id
1 'polypeptide(L)' 'CYTYFWSAYAKIFPGNRHKNVGKETGLTNHVERFNNTLRQRVSRFVRKTLSFSKKLENHVVAIWNFIHHYNLTIAPTL' A
#
# COMPACT_ATOMS: atom_id res chain seq x y z
N CYS A 1 -4.42 6.25 9.07
CA CYS A 1 -3.69 6.46 7.80
C CYS A 1 -3.56 7.96 7.55
N TYR A 2 -2.39 8.42 7.07
CA TYR A 2 -2.10 9.85 6.86
C TYR A 2 -1.85 10.12 5.37
N THR A 3 -2.53 11.10 4.78
CA THR A 3 -2.33 11.50 3.38
C THR A 3 -2.39 13.01 3.21
N TYR A 4 -2.01 13.50 2.03
CA TYR A 4 -2.19 14.90 1.67
C TYR A 4 -3.66 15.27 1.48
N PHE A 5 -3.93 16.57 1.37
CA PHE A 5 -5.26 17.17 1.28
C PHE A 5 -5.93 17.00 -0.10
N TRP A 6 -6.01 15.77 -0.62
CA TRP A 6 -6.81 15.53 -1.83
C TRP A 6 -8.30 15.53 -1.50
N SER A 7 -9.08 16.32 -2.23
CA SER A 7 -10.52 16.47 -2.01
C SER A 7 -11.32 15.18 -2.14
N ALA A 8 -10.83 14.22 -2.92
CA ALA A 8 -11.46 12.90 -3.06
C ALA A 8 -11.39 12.08 -1.77
N TYR A 9 -10.33 12.21 -0.97
CA TYR A 9 -10.14 11.39 0.24
C TYR A 9 -11.20 11.65 1.30
N ALA A 10 -11.64 12.90 1.45
CA ALA A 10 -12.72 13.26 2.38
C ALA A 10 -14.05 12.57 2.06
N LYS A 11 -14.27 12.19 0.79
CA LYS A 11 -15.50 11.50 0.34
C LYS A 11 -15.44 9.99 0.50
N ILE A 12 -14.23 9.42 0.46
CA ILE A 12 -14.01 7.97 0.39
C ILE A 12 -13.67 7.39 1.76
N PHE A 13 -12.84 8.07 2.54
CA PHE A 13 -12.33 7.54 3.80
C PHE A 13 -13.11 8.07 5.00
N PRO A 14 -13.41 7.22 5.99
CA PRO A 14 -14.06 7.67 7.21
C PRO A 14 -13.06 8.49 8.05
N GLY A 15 -13.50 9.67 8.49
CA GLY A 15 -12.63 10.65 9.19
C GLY A 15 -12.04 10.14 10.52
N ASN A 16 -12.57 9.06 11.08
CA ASN A 16 -12.00 8.43 12.29
C ASN A 16 -10.73 7.61 12.01
N ARG A 17 -10.55 7.10 10.78
CA ARG A 17 -9.42 6.22 10.40
C ARG A 17 -8.38 6.92 9.53
N HIS A 18 -8.75 8.04 8.93
CA HIS A 18 -7.95 8.77 7.96
C HIS A 18 -7.78 10.23 8.38
N LYS A 19 -6.55 10.72 8.30
CA LYS A 19 -6.18 12.09 8.68
C LYS A 19 -5.44 12.74 7.51
N ASN A 20 -5.95 13.87 7.04
CA ASN A 20 -5.23 14.70 6.09
C ASN A 20 -4.16 15.53 6.82
N VAL A 21 -2.94 15.52 6.30
CA VAL A 21 -1.79 16.17 6.90
C VAL A 21 -0.96 16.88 5.84
N GLY A 22 -0.28 17.96 6.23
CA GLY A 22 0.68 18.64 5.37
C GLY A 22 1.98 17.85 5.24
N LYS A 23 2.74 18.16 4.18
CA LYS A 23 4.00 17.46 3.86
C LYS A 23 5.04 17.64 4.96
N GLU A 24 5.04 18.78 5.61
CA GLU A 24 5.92 19.15 6.72
C GLU A 24 5.79 18.25 7.94
N THR A 25 4.68 17.52 8.08
CA THR A 25 4.46 16.60 9.20
C THR A 25 5.30 15.31 9.11
N GLY A 26 5.78 14.95 7.92
CA GLY A 26 6.47 13.69 7.67
C GLY A 26 5.61 12.42 7.82
N LEU A 27 4.33 12.55 8.16
CA LEU A 27 3.44 11.41 8.44
C LEU A 27 3.02 10.65 7.17
N THR A 28 3.09 11.29 6.00
CA THR A 28 2.86 10.62 4.71
C THR A 28 3.96 9.61 4.37
N ASN A 29 5.15 9.74 4.98
CA ASN A 29 6.29 8.85 4.76
C ASN A 29 5.95 7.39 5.09
N HIS A 30 5.00 7.14 5.99
CA HIS A 30 4.56 5.78 6.29
C HIS A 30 3.93 5.09 5.07
N VAL A 31 3.07 5.80 4.34
CA VAL A 31 2.41 5.28 3.13
C VAL A 31 3.43 5.16 1.99
N GLU A 32 4.34 6.12 1.86
CA GLU A 32 5.41 6.08 0.87
C GLU A 32 6.36 4.90 1.08
N ARG A 33 6.77 4.67 2.34
CA ARG A 33 7.58 3.50 2.73
C ARG A 33 6.86 2.21 2.39
N PHE A 34 5.59 2.08 2.75
CA PHE A 34 4.79 0.90 2.42
C PHE A 34 4.71 0.66 0.91
N ASN A 35 4.40 1.69 0.12
CA ASN A 35 4.34 1.61 -1.34
C ASN A 35 5.69 1.20 -1.94
N ASN A 36 6.80 1.66 -1.35
CA ASN A 36 8.12 1.24 -1.76
C ASN A 36 8.40 -0.24 -1.45
N THR A 37 8.04 -0.70 -0.25
CA THR A 37 8.16 -2.12 0.12
C THR A 37 7.33 -3.01 -0.79
N LEU A 38 6.08 -2.65 -1.07
CA LEU A 38 5.20 -3.39 -2.00
C LEU A 38 5.85 -3.50 -3.40
N ARG A 39 6.35 -2.39 -3.95
CA ARG A 39 6.99 -2.37 -5.27
C ARG A 39 8.24 -3.25 -5.33
N GLN A 40 9.05 -3.24 -4.27
CA GLN A 40 10.27 -4.06 -4.22
C GLN A 40 9.96 -5.55 -4.04
N ARG A 41 8.91 -5.90 -3.30
CA ARG A 41 8.56 -7.30 -2.98
C ARG A 41 7.68 -7.94 -4.04
N VAL A 42 6.84 -7.17 -4.73
CA VAL A 42 5.93 -7.66 -5.77
C VAL A 42 6.45 -7.23 -7.14
N SER A 43 7.47 -7.94 -7.63
CA SER A 43 8.15 -7.66 -8.90
C SER A 43 7.23 -7.65 -10.12
N ARG A 44 6.05 -8.27 -10.02
CA ARG A 44 5.00 -8.33 -11.05
C ARG A 44 4.48 -6.95 -11.49
N PHE A 45 4.75 -5.88 -10.73
CA PHE A 45 4.29 -4.51 -11.01
C PHE A 45 5.36 -3.54 -11.52
N VAL A 46 6.60 -4.00 -11.73
CA VAL A 46 7.71 -3.08 -12.04
C VAL A 46 7.94 -2.93 -13.55
N ARG A 47 8.21 -4.02 -14.26
CA ARG A 47 8.44 -4.04 -15.71
C ARG A 47 7.78 -5.28 -16.29
N LYS A 48 7.43 -5.26 -17.59
CA LYS A 48 6.99 -6.46 -18.33
C LYS A 48 8.18 -7.41 -18.52
N THR A 49 8.58 -8.09 -17.45
CA THR A 49 9.61 -9.13 -17.43
C THR A 49 8.94 -10.49 -17.21
N LEU A 50 9.74 -11.56 -17.08
CA LEU A 50 9.25 -12.93 -16.85
C LEU A 50 8.29 -13.07 -15.64
N SER A 51 8.33 -12.17 -14.66
CA SER A 51 7.40 -12.21 -13.51
C SER A 51 6.03 -11.59 -13.79
N PHE A 52 5.87 -10.86 -14.89
CA PHE A 52 4.61 -10.22 -15.28
C PHE A 52 3.56 -11.26 -15.70
N SER A 53 2.34 -11.12 -15.17
CA SER A 53 1.23 -11.99 -15.52
C SER A 53 0.32 -11.31 -16.55
N LYS A 54 -0.20 -12.07 -17.51
CA LYS A 54 -1.25 -11.57 -18.42
C LYS A 54 -2.65 -11.63 -17.78
N LYS A 55 -2.81 -12.44 -16.72
CA LYS A 55 -4.07 -12.61 -15.98
C LYS A 55 -4.12 -11.63 -14.81
N LEU A 56 -5.22 -10.87 -14.71
CA LEU A 56 -5.46 -9.89 -13.65
C LEU A 56 -5.58 -10.57 -12.29
N GLU A 57 -6.18 -11.75 -12.24
CA GLU A 57 -6.41 -12.54 -11.03
C GLU A 57 -5.09 -12.84 -10.32
N ASN A 58 -4.05 -13.18 -11.07
CA ASN A 58 -2.72 -13.43 -10.52
C ASN A 58 -2.09 -12.17 -9.89
N HIS A 59 -2.39 -10.98 -10.43
CA HIS A 59 -1.93 -9.73 -9.82
C HIS A 59 -2.66 -9.45 -8.51
N VAL A 60 -3.97 -9.67 -8.48
CA VAL A 60 -4.79 -9.52 -7.27
C VAL A 60 -4.30 -10.49 -6.18
N VAL A 61 -4.13 -11.78 -6.52
CA VAL A 61 -3.61 -12.79 -5.59
C VAL A 61 -2.21 -12.47 -5.10
N ALA A 62 -1.33 -11.94 -5.96
CA ALA A 62 0.01 -11.53 -5.55
C ALA A 62 -0.02 -10.39 -4.52
N ILE A 63 -0.89 -9.40 -4.71
CA ILE A 63 -1.10 -8.32 -3.71
C ILE A 63 -1.65 -8.93 -2.42
N TRP A 64 -2.67 -9.78 -2.52
CA TRP A 64 -3.32 -10.41 -1.37
C TRP A 64 -2.31 -11.18 -0.52
N ASN A 65 -1.54 -12.08 -1.15
CA ASN A 65 -0.49 -12.84 -0.48
C ASN A 65 0.56 -11.93 0.17
N PHE A 66 0.98 -10.86 -0.50
CA PHE A 66 1.90 -9.88 0.09
C PHE A 66 1.31 -9.22 1.33
N ILE A 67 0.06 -8.73 1.26
CA ILE A 67 -0.61 -8.05 2.39
C ILE A 67 -0.72 -8.99 3.60
N HIS A 68 -1.16 -10.22 3.40
CA HIS A 68 -1.26 -11.20 4.49
C HIS A 68 0.08 -11.50 5.12
N HIS A 69 1.09 -11.78 4.30
CA HIS A 69 2.43 -12.03 4.80
C HIS A 69 3.00 -10.82 5.54
N TYR A 70 2.94 -9.62 4.94
CA TYR A 70 3.44 -8.38 5.54
C TYR A 70 2.76 -8.09 6.89
N ASN A 71 1.43 -8.23 6.97
CA ASN A 71 0.70 -8.02 8.20
C ASN A 71 1.09 -9.05 9.27
N LEU A 72 1.29 -10.32 8.91
CA LEU A 72 1.77 -11.35 9.85
C LEU A 72 3.19 -11.05 10.37
N THR A 73 4.06 -10.43 9.56
CA THR A 73 5.41 -10.07 10.01
C THR A 73 5.46 -8.88 10.99
N ILE A 74 4.38 -8.10 11.08
CA ILE A 74 4.32 -6.86 11.88
C ILE A 74 3.33 -6.98 13.03
N ALA A 75 2.31 -7.82 12.88
CA ALA A 75 1.43 -8.18 13.97
C ALA A 75 2.28 -8.74 15.12
N PRO A 76 2.10 -8.27 16.36
CA PRO A 76 2.66 -8.97 17.50
C PRO A 76 2.15 -10.41 17.44
N THR A 77 3.07 -11.37 17.56
CA THR A 77 2.70 -12.78 17.80
C THR A 77 1.68 -12.80 18.92
N LEU A 78 0.48 -13.32 18.62
CA LEU A 78 -0.56 -13.59 19.62
C LEU A 78 0.00 -14.49 20.73
#